data_AF-A0A7K1ZB92-F1
#
_entry.id   AF-A0A7K1ZB92-F1
#
_cell.length_a   1.000
_cell.length_b   1.000
_cell.length_c   1.000
_cell.angle_alpha   90.00
_cell.angle_beta   90.00
_cell.angle_gamma   90.00
#
_symmetry.space_group_name_H-M   'P 1'
#
loop_
_entity.id
_entity.type
_entity.pdbx_description
1 polymer ?
#
loop_
_entity_poly.entity_id
_entity_poly.type
_entity_poly.pdbx_seq_one_letter_code
_entity_poly.pdbx_strand_id
1 'polypeptide(L)'
;MEEPETPNFQIEGTAEMAGGVWANFAVVSHSPHEFTIDFVRLDYQTKNPTKGVVVQRVNISPLLVQQLIAALTDNLSKFAQKTPDGIFAEGDD
;
A
#
# COMPACT_ATOMS: atom_id res chain seq x y z
N MET A 1 -28.15 -9.89 -14.23
CA MET A 1 -26.80 -10.35 -13.84
C MET A 1 -26.68 -9.92 -12.39
N GLU A 2 -26.67 -10.87 -11.45
CA GLU A 2 -26.47 -10.55 -10.03
C GLU A 2 -25.03 -10.07 -9.87
N GLU A 3 -24.83 -8.90 -9.25
CA GLU A 3 -23.50 -8.50 -8.81
C GLU A 3 -23.01 -9.53 -7.78
N PRO A 4 -21.74 -9.99 -7.88
CA PRO A 4 -21.21 -10.91 -6.91
C PRO A 4 -21.24 -10.25 -5.53
N GLU A 5 -21.96 -10.85 -4.58
CA GLU A 5 -22.00 -10.36 -3.20
C GLU A 5 -20.58 -10.38 -2.63
N THR A 6 -20.04 -9.20 -2.31
CA THR A 6 -18.75 -9.09 -1.65
C THR A 6 -18.87 -9.70 -0.26
N PRO A 7 -18.10 -10.75 0.06
CA PRO A 7 -18.14 -11.35 1.39
C PRO A 7 -17.88 -10.29 2.45
N ASN A 8 -18.82 -10.15 3.40
CA ASN A 8 -18.71 -9.21 4.50
C ASN A 8 -17.83 -9.83 5.60
N PHE A 9 -16.54 -9.52 5.56
CA PHE A 9 -15.59 -9.96 6.58
C PHE A 9 -15.56 -8.95 7.74
N GLN A 10 -15.73 -9.45 8.96
CA GLN A 10 -15.40 -8.69 10.16
C GLN A 10 -13.90 -8.84 10.43
N ILE A 11 -13.16 -7.75 10.30
CA ILE A 11 -11.71 -7.71 10.55
C ILE A 11 -11.49 -7.17 11.97
N GLU A 12 -10.85 -7.97 12.83
CA GLU A 12 -10.45 -7.58 14.17
C GLU A 12 -8.94 -7.29 14.22
N GLY A 13 -8.55 -6.25 14.94
CA GLY A 13 -7.15 -5.86 15.14
C GLY A 13 -6.93 -5.38 16.57
N THR A 14 -5.67 -5.35 17.01
CA THR A 14 -5.33 -4.77 18.31
C THR A 14 -5.50 -3.23 18.27
N ALA A 15 -5.62 -2.60 19.44
CA ALA A 15 -5.69 -1.13 19.53
C ALA A 15 -4.47 -0.45 18.89
N GLU A 16 -3.30 -1.07 18.98
CA GLU A 16 -2.06 -0.58 18.34
C GLU A 16 -2.13 -0.64 16.81
N MET A 17 -2.77 -1.67 16.25
CA MET A 17 -2.95 -1.80 14.79
C MET A 17 -4.00 -0.85 14.23
N ALA A 18 -4.98 -0.44 15.04
CA ALA A 18 -6.06 0.45 14.60
C ALA A 18 -5.57 1.83 14.14
N GLY A 19 -4.47 2.33 14.74
CA GLY A 19 -3.84 3.60 14.34
C GLY A 19 -2.98 3.51 13.08
N GLY A 20 -2.62 2.30 12.64
CA GLY A 20 -1.72 2.06 11.53
C GLY A 20 -0.28 2.58 11.75
N VAL A 21 0.53 2.46 10.71
CA VAL A 21 1.90 2.99 10.67
C VAL A 21 2.02 3.99 9.52
N TRP A 22 2.77 5.08 9.74
CA TRP A 22 3.05 6.04 8.68
C TRP A 22 4.33 5.68 7.93
N ALA A 23 4.23 5.57 6.61
CA ALA A 23 5.33 5.35 5.69
C ALA A 23 5.19 6.25 4.46
N ASN A 24 6.32 6.69 3.92
CA ASN A 24 6.39 7.52 2.71
C ASN A 24 7.22 6.87 1.60
N PHE A 25 7.68 5.64 1.81
CA PHE A 25 8.42 4.86 0.83
C PHE A 25 8.13 3.37 1.03
N ALA A 26 8.25 2.59 -0.04
CA ALA A 26 8.14 1.14 0.01
C ALA A 26 9.26 0.47 -0.79
N VAL A 27 9.90 -0.54 -0.21
CA VAL A 27 10.86 -1.41 -0.90
C VAL A 27 10.22 -2.77 -1.08
N VAL A 28 10.20 -3.24 -2.33
CA VAL A 28 9.66 -4.57 -2.67
C VAL A 28 10.81 -5.46 -3.12
N SER A 29 10.89 -6.64 -2.51
CA SER A 29 11.80 -7.71 -2.92
C SER A 29 11.02 -9.02 -2.98
N HIS A 30 11.52 -10.00 -3.73
CA HIS A 30 10.81 -11.27 -3.88
C HIS A 30 11.76 -12.45 -4.13
N SER A 31 11.23 -13.63 -3.84
CA SER A 31 11.73 -14.92 -4.26
C SER A 31 10.66 -15.65 -5.09
N PRO A 32 10.90 -16.87 -5.58
CA PRO A 32 9.84 -17.66 -6.22
C PRO A 32 8.64 -17.98 -5.31
N HIS A 33 8.80 -17.87 -3.99
CA HIS A 33 7.78 -18.33 -3.02
C HIS A 33 7.09 -17.19 -2.27
N GLU A 34 7.74 -16.03 -2.12
CA GLU A 34 7.21 -14.92 -1.35
C GLU A 34 7.67 -13.56 -1.89
N PHE A 35 6.87 -12.55 -1.61
CA PHE A 35 7.21 -11.15 -1.73
C PHE A 35 7.35 -10.56 -0.33
N THR A 36 8.38 -9.76 -0.14
CA THR A 36 8.58 -8.94 1.06
C THR A 36 8.39 -7.48 0.67
N ILE A 37 7.45 -6.82 1.35
CA ILE A 37 7.21 -5.38 1.23
C ILE A 37 7.63 -4.72 2.54
N ASP A 38 8.64 -3.86 2.44
CA ASP A 38 9.06 -2.98 3.53
C ASP A 38 8.46 -1.60 3.33
N PHE A 39 7.59 -1.20 4.25
CA PHE A 39 7.15 0.18 4.38
C PHE A 39 8.17 0.93 5.21
N VAL A 40 8.74 1.98 4.62
CA VAL A 40 9.88 2.71 5.18
C VAL A 40 9.48 4.15 5.43
N ARG A 41 9.93 4.68 6.56
CA ARG A 41 9.96 6.10 6.85
C ARG A 41 11.32 6.67 6.49
N LEU A 42 11.37 7.48 5.44
CA LEU A 42 12.53 8.27 5.05
C LEU A 42 12.43 9.68 5.62
N ASP A 43 13.52 10.16 6.20
CA ASP A 43 13.66 11.55 6.64
C ASP A 43 14.28 12.40 5.52
N TYR A 44 13.44 13.21 4.87
CA TYR A 44 13.82 14.10 3.78
C TYR A 44 14.29 15.48 4.24
N GLN A 45 14.54 15.71 5.54
CA GLN A 45 15.10 16.99 6.00
C GLN A 45 16.49 17.29 5.42
N THR A 46 17.16 16.29 4.85
CA THR A 46 18.41 16.48 4.11
C THR A 46 18.19 16.22 2.62
N LYS A 47 18.84 17.02 1.75
CA LYS A 47 18.71 16.90 0.28
C LYS A 47 19.00 15.49 -0.27
N ASN A 48 19.79 14.69 0.47
CA ASN A 48 20.05 13.29 0.18
C ASN A 48 19.69 12.45 1.43
N PRO A 49 18.44 11.95 1.54
CA PRO A 49 18.05 11.09 2.65
C PRO A 49 18.91 9.81 2.62
N THR A 50 19.81 9.68 3.59
CA THR A 50 20.74 8.53 3.67
C THR A 50 20.28 7.46 4.67
N LYS A 51 19.21 7.71 5.42
CA LYS A 51 18.69 6.80 6.45
C LYS A 51 17.17 6.71 6.39
N GLY A 52 16.70 5.46 6.26
CA GLY A 52 15.31 5.09 6.41
C GLY A 52 15.13 4.11 7.55
N VAL A 53 13.95 4.14 8.16
CA VAL A 53 13.56 3.16 9.19
C VAL A 53 12.39 2.35 8.64
N VAL A 54 12.54 1.03 8.60
CA VAL A 54 11.42 0.13 8.31
C VAL A 54 10.41 0.27 9.45
N VAL A 55 9.19 0.70 9.13
CA VAL A 55 8.11 0.84 10.11
C VAL A 55 7.20 -0.38 10.12
N GLN A 56 7.08 -1.08 8.99
CA GLN A 56 6.34 -2.33 8.86
C GLN A 56 6.93 -3.17 7.73
N ARG A 57 7.08 -4.47 7.98
CA ARG A 57 7.38 -5.47 6.96
C ARG A 57 6.17 -6.38 6.79
N VAL A 58 5.80 -6.68 5.55
CA VAL A 58 4.76 -7.66 5.23
C VAL A 58 5.32 -8.66 4.23
N ASN A 59 5.26 -9.95 4.57
CA ASN A 59 5.57 -11.04 3.66
C ASN A 59 4.26 -11.61 3.12
N ILE A 60 4.12 -11.69 1.79
CA ILE A 60 2.90 -12.13 1.12
C ILE A 60 3.21 -13.10 -0.01
N SER A 61 2.28 -14.00 -0.31
CA SER A 61 2.43 -14.94 -1.42
C SER A 61 2.28 -14.24 -2.77
N PRO A 62 2.88 -14.75 -3.86
CA PRO A 62 2.71 -14.19 -5.21
C PRO A 62 1.24 -14.07 -5.65
N LEU A 63 0.38 -15.00 -5.23
CA LEU A 63 -1.05 -14.95 -5.52
C LEU A 63 -1.72 -13.75 -4.84
N LEU A 64 -1.42 -13.52 -3.56
CA LEU A 64 -1.99 -12.41 -2.81
C LEU A 64 -1.49 -11.06 -3.33
N VAL A 65 -0.25 -10.97 -3.82
CA VAL A 65 0.28 -9.76 -4.48
C VAL A 65 -0.57 -9.38 -5.69
N GLN A 66 -0.91 -10.34 -6.56
CA GLN A 66 -1.72 -10.06 -7.74
C GLN A 66 -3.13 -9.57 -7.36
N GLN A 67 -3.74 -10.20 -6.35
CA GLN A 67 -5.04 -9.77 -5.82
C GLN A 67 -4.96 -8.37 -5.21
N LEU A 68 -3.89 -8.07 -4.48
CA LEU A 68 -3.64 -6.75 -3.89
C LEU A 68 -3.49 -5.68 -4.96
N ILE A 69 -2.71 -5.92 -6.02
CA ILE A 69 -2.54 -4.97 -7.13
C ILE A 69 -3.88 -4.68 -7.80
N ALA A 70 -4.69 -5.72 -8.07
CA ALA A 70 -6.01 -5.56 -8.67
C ALA A 70 -6.94 -4.72 -7.76
N ALA A 71 -6.97 -5.03 -6.46
CA ALA A 71 -7.77 -4.30 -5.50
C ALA A 71 -7.33 -2.84 -5.35
N LEU A 72 -6.03 -2.57 -5.28
CA LEU A 72 -5.49 -1.21 -5.20
C LEU A 72 -5.81 -0.40 -6.46
N THR A 73 -5.66 -1.00 -7.65
CA THR A 73 -5.95 -0.33 -8.93
C THR A 73 -7.42 0.07 -9.04
N ASP A 74 -8.33 -0.85 -8.68
CA ASP A 74 -9.76 -0.59 -8.66
C ASP A 74 -10.13 0.52 -7.65
N ASN A 75 -9.60 0.45 -6.43
CA ASN A 75 -9.86 1.46 -5.40
C ASN A 75 -9.28 2.83 -5.76
N LEU A 76 -8.08 2.88 -6.35
CA LEU A 76 -7.48 4.12 -6.82
C LEU A 76 -8.34 4.77 -7.92
N SER A 77 -8.85 3.96 -8.86
CA SER A 77 -9.73 4.44 -9.92
C SER A 77 -11.02 5.04 -9.34
N LYS A 78 -11.63 4.36 -8.37
CA LYS A 78 -12.83 4.85 -7.67
C LYS A 78 -12.56 6.12 -6.85
N PHE A 79 -11.38 6.23 -6.24
CA PHE A 79 -10.97 7.43 -5.51
C PHE A 79 -10.77 8.62 -6.45
N ALA A 80 -10.09 8.40 -7.58
CA ALA A 80 -9.84 9.44 -8.57
C ALA A 80 -11.15 10.00 -9.16
N GLN A 81 -12.14 9.15 -9.46
CA GLN A 81 -13.46 9.61 -9.94
C GLN A 81 -14.20 10.51 -8.95
N LYS A 82 -13.91 10.38 -7.64
CA LYS A 82 -14.55 11.17 -6.57
C LYS A 82 -13.76 12.44 -6.23
N THR A 83 -12.58 12.61 -6.81
CA THR A 83 -11.63 13.65 -6.47
C THR A 83 -11.49 14.61 -7.65
N PRO A 84 -11.61 15.94 -7.45
CA PRO A 84 -11.42 16.91 -8.54
C PRO A 84 -10.04 16.78 -9.20
N ASP A 85 -9.97 17.03 -10.51
CA ASP A 85 -8.73 17.00 -11.28
C ASP A 85 -7.67 17.93 -10.65
N GLY A 86 -6.52 17.36 -10.27
CA GLY A 86 -5.38 18.10 -9.72
C GLY A 86 -4.61 17.42 -8.58
N ILE A 87 -5.14 16.37 -7.94
CA ILE A 87 -4.44 15.70 -6.81
C ILE A 87 -3.30 14.76 -7.28
N PHE A 88 -3.38 14.26 -8.52
CA PHE A 88 -2.36 13.36 -9.11
C PHE A 88 -1.38 14.05 -10.06
N ALA A 89 -1.45 15.39 -10.16
CA ALA A 89 -0.67 16.16 -11.12
C ALA A 89 0.67 16.65 -10.56
N GLU A 90 1.41 15.85 -9.80
CA GLU A 90 2.84 16.10 -9.55
C GLU A 90 3.59 14.78 -9.41
N GLY A 91 4.34 14.45 -10.47
CA GLY A 91 5.21 13.27 -10.55
C GLY A 91 5.70 12.99 -11.97
N ASP A 92 5.92 14.03 -12.78
CA ASP A 92 6.81 13.95 -13.95
C ASP A 92 8.23 14.22 -13.44
N ASP A 93 9.05 13.16 -13.40
CA ASP A 93 10.52 13.18 -13.59
C ASP A 93 11.01 11.75 -13.88
#